data_AF-E9EBQ5-F1
#
_entry.id   AF-E9EBQ5-F1
#
_cell.length_a   1.000
_cell.length_b   1.000
_cell.length_c   1.000
_cell.angle_alpha   90.00
_cell.angle_beta   90.00
_cell.angle_gamma   90.00
#
_symmetry.space_group_name_H-M   'P 1'
#
loop_
_entity.id
_entity.type
_entity.pdbx_description
1 polymer ?
#
loop_
_entity_poly.entity_id
_entity_poly.type
_entity_poly.pdbx_seq_one_letter_code
_entity_poly.pdbx_strand_id
1 'polypeptide(L)'
;MKGIETLTKSPDYYLDFMTSSPSLGSDPEQYANIQVMKDIIRQACYIYRNRASHEATRESSIEAVERLRQTVTHLDPNVEGRHALVWAFFVASAESILPEHRDFFYNRLRGLFECTRFGSIPLALQTLDYIWSKQDSTNWIDIVTHERPILIM
;
A
#
# COMPACT_ATOMS: atom_id res chain seq x y z
N MET A 1 -13.25 -5.89 13.43
CA MET A 1 -12.47 -6.57 12.37
C MET A 1 -11.01 -6.53 12.81
N LYS A 2 -10.32 -7.68 12.90
CA LYS A 2 -8.96 -7.78 13.47
C LYS A 2 -7.93 -6.80 12.88
N GLY A 3 -8.07 -6.47 11.59
CA GLY A 3 -7.21 -5.46 10.93
C GLY A 3 -7.34 -4.05 11.52
N ILE A 4 -8.56 -3.59 11.83
CA ILE A 4 -8.79 -2.30 12.49
C ILE A 4 -8.20 -2.30 13.90
N GLU A 5 -8.41 -3.40 14.65
CA GLU A 5 -7.86 -3.57 16.00
C GLU A 5 -6.33 -3.49 16.01
N THR A 6 -5.66 -4.05 15.01
CA THR A 6 -4.19 -3.98 14.87
C THR A 6 -3.73 -2.54 14.58
N LEU A 7 -4.48 -1.80 13.77
CA LEU A 7 -4.19 -0.41 13.42
C LEU A 7 -4.64 0.61 14.50
N THR A 8 -5.08 0.15 15.67
CA THR A 8 -5.28 1.03 16.84
C THR A 8 -3.95 1.52 17.43
N LYS A 9 -2.89 0.72 17.30
CA LYS A 9 -1.52 1.16 17.61
C LYS A 9 -0.98 1.99 16.44
N SER A 10 -0.13 2.98 16.75
CA SER A 10 0.58 3.72 15.70
C SER A 10 1.34 2.74 14.80
N PRO A 11 1.30 2.88 13.46
CA PRO A 11 2.10 2.07 12.55
C PRO A 11 3.60 2.09 12.92
N ASP A 12 4.09 3.17 13.52
CA ASP A 12 5.50 3.29 13.97
C ASP A 12 5.92 2.15 14.90
N TYR A 13 5.01 1.69 15.76
CA TYR A 13 5.26 0.57 16.67
C TYR A 13 5.72 -0.69 15.92
N TYR A 14 5.23 -0.89 14.69
CA TYR A 14 5.58 -2.02 13.84
C TYR A 14 6.71 -1.73 12.85
N LEU A 15 7.10 -0.46 12.68
CA LEU A 15 8.06 -0.02 11.67
C LEU A 15 9.41 0.40 12.26
N ASP A 16 9.55 0.47 13.58
CA ASP A 16 10.81 0.89 14.23
C ASP A 16 12.00 -0.02 13.91
N PHE A 17 11.75 -1.29 13.60
CA PHE A 17 12.81 -2.21 13.16
C PHE A 17 13.49 -1.78 11.85
N MET A 18 12.80 -1.03 10.98
CA MET A 18 13.38 -0.61 9.70
C MET A 18 14.56 0.34 9.89
N THR A 19 14.63 1.03 11.03
CA THR A 19 15.66 2.02 11.35
C THR A 19 16.62 1.56 12.44
N SER A 20 16.52 0.31 12.90
CA SER A 20 17.31 -0.18 14.04
C SER A 20 18.69 -0.72 13.66
N SER A 21 19.01 -0.85 12.36
CA SER A 21 20.32 -1.35 11.93
C SER A 21 21.42 -0.32 12.21
N PRO A 22 22.51 -0.70 12.90
CA PRO A 22 23.66 0.19 13.13
C PRO A 22 24.32 0.67 11.83
N SER A 23 24.22 -0.10 10.75
CA SER A 23 24.80 0.24 9.44
C SER A 23 24.16 1.48 8.80
N LEU A 24 22.90 1.78 9.12
CA LEU A 24 22.17 2.93 8.59
C LEU A 24 22.74 4.27 9.04
N GLY A 25 23.45 4.31 10.17
CA GLY A 25 24.14 5.52 10.62
C GLY A 25 25.26 5.98 9.69
N SER A 26 25.72 5.11 8.78
CA SER A 26 26.77 5.40 7.81
C SER A 26 26.26 5.67 6.39
N ASP A 27 24.96 5.51 6.14
CA ASP A 27 24.32 5.74 4.84
C ASP A 27 23.08 6.64 4.98
N PRO A 28 23.25 7.98 4.90
CA PRO A 28 22.16 8.94 5.03
C PRO A 28 21.09 8.81 3.94
N GLU A 29 21.46 8.35 2.74
CA GLU A 29 20.54 8.20 1.61
C GLU A 29 19.62 6.99 1.84
N GLN A 30 20.19 5.85 2.25
CA GLN A 30 19.42 4.68 2.63
C GLN A 30 18.48 5.00 3.81
N TYR A 31 18.94 5.76 4.80
CA TYR A 31 18.09 6.19 5.91
C TYR A 31 16.92 7.07 5.44
N ALA A 32 17.16 8.05 4.58
CA ALA A 32 16.11 8.92 4.02
C ALA A 32 15.08 8.09 3.24
N ASN A 33 15.55 7.15 2.41
CA ASN A 33 14.69 6.21 1.68
C ASN A 33 13.81 5.37 2.62
N ILE A 34 14.36 4.87 3.72
CA ILE A 34 13.59 4.14 4.72
C ILE A 34 12.52 5.03 5.37
N GLN A 35 12.80 6.30 5.64
CA GLN A 35 11.78 7.22 6.16
C GLN A 35 10.62 7.42 5.17
N VAL A 36 10.94 7.55 3.87
CA VAL A 36 9.93 7.62 2.81
C VAL A 36 9.10 6.33 2.77
N MET A 37 9.74 5.16 2.86
CA MET A 37 9.03 3.88 2.93
C MET A 37 8.11 3.78 4.15
N LYS A 38 8.56 4.20 5.33
CA LYS A 38 7.72 4.27 6.54
C LYS A 38 6.51 5.17 6.30
N ASP A 39 6.70 6.32 5.67
CA ASP A 39 5.61 7.25 5.38
C ASP A 39 4.57 6.69 4.40
N ILE A 40 5.03 6.01 3.34
CA ILE A 40 4.15 5.28 2.41
C ILE A 40 3.29 4.26 3.16
N ILE A 41 3.89 3.47 4.06
CA ILE A 41 3.16 2.47 4.84
C ILE A 41 2.15 3.14 5.78
N ARG A 42 2.51 4.24 6.46
CA ARG A 42 1.59 5.02 7.30
C ARG A 42 0.39 5.52 6.51
N GLN A 43 0.61 6.07 5.32
CA GLN A 43 -0.46 6.55 4.44
C GLN A 43 -1.36 5.41 3.97
N ALA A 44 -0.81 4.23 3.65
CA ALA A 44 -1.61 3.05 3.33
C ALA A 44 -2.44 2.56 4.54
N CYS A 45 -1.88 2.56 5.76
CA CYS A 45 -2.63 2.27 6.97
C CYS A 45 -3.81 3.24 7.18
N TYR A 46 -3.59 4.54 6.92
CA TYR A 46 -4.64 5.54 6.99
C TYR A 46 -5.77 5.26 5.99
N ILE A 47 -5.42 4.99 4.73
CA ILE A 47 -6.40 4.64 3.68
C ILE A 47 -7.22 3.41 4.09
N TYR A 48 -6.53 2.32 4.47
CA TYR A 48 -7.19 1.09 4.90
C TYR A 48 -8.16 1.34 6.05
N ARG A 49 -7.72 2.07 7.08
CA ARG A 49 -8.53 2.34 8.27
C ARG A 49 -9.78 3.15 7.94
N ASN A 50 -9.64 4.23 7.16
CA ASN A 50 -10.77 5.06 6.78
C ASN A 50 -11.83 4.27 6.01
N ARG A 51 -11.40 3.44 5.06
CA ARG A 51 -12.31 2.58 4.30
C ARG A 51 -12.96 1.51 5.18
N ALA A 52 -12.20 0.89 6.09
CA ALA A 52 -12.69 -0.15 6.99
C ALA A 52 -13.69 0.39 8.02
N SER A 53 -13.50 1.63 8.47
CA SER A 53 -14.41 2.34 9.37
C SER A 53 -15.61 2.97 8.66
N HIS A 54 -15.75 2.80 7.34
CA HIS A 54 -16.82 3.41 6.52
C HIS A 54 -16.80 4.96 6.54
N GLU A 55 -15.64 5.55 6.79
CA GLU A 55 -15.44 7.01 6.83
C GLU A 55 -14.94 7.57 5.50
N ALA A 56 -14.50 6.71 4.57
CA ALA A 56 -13.97 7.11 3.27
C ALA A 56 -15.07 7.59 2.31
N THR A 57 -14.93 8.83 1.83
CA THR A 57 -15.73 9.41 0.75
C THR A 57 -14.94 9.36 -0.55
N ARG A 58 -15.61 9.53 -1.69
CA ARG A 58 -14.93 9.55 -3.01
C ARG A 58 -13.79 10.57 -3.03
N GLU A 59 -14.04 11.78 -2.55
CA GLU A 59 -13.08 12.88 -2.55
C GLU A 59 -11.90 12.59 -1.61
N SER A 60 -12.17 12.13 -0.39
CA SER A 60 -11.09 11.83 0.57
C SER A 60 -10.25 10.63 0.13
N SER A 61 -10.83 9.65 -0.56
CA SER A 61 -10.10 8.56 -1.21
C SER A 61 -9.14 9.08 -2.29
N ILE A 62 -9.63 9.94 -3.18
CA ILE A 62 -8.81 10.53 -4.27
C ILE A 62 -7.65 11.32 -3.68
N GLU A 63 -7.90 12.17 -2.69
CA GLU A 63 -6.87 12.98 -2.03
C GLU A 63 -5.82 12.11 -1.31
N ALA A 64 -6.26 11.08 -0.58
CA ALA A 64 -5.36 10.20 0.16
C ALA A 64 -4.47 9.38 -0.78
N VAL A 65 -5.04 8.85 -1.87
CA VAL A 65 -4.29 8.10 -2.89
C VAL A 65 -3.32 9.01 -3.64
N GLU A 66 -3.72 10.24 -3.98
CA GLU A 66 -2.83 11.21 -4.63
C GLU A 66 -1.65 11.59 -3.73
N ARG A 67 -1.88 11.81 -2.43
CA ARG A 67 -0.79 12.08 -1.47
C ARG A 67 0.21 10.93 -1.41
N LEU A 68 -0.29 9.69 -1.39
CA LEU A 68 0.57 8.51 -1.40
C LEU A 68 1.36 8.44 -2.72
N ARG A 69 0.71 8.76 -3.85
CA ARG A 69 1.35 8.76 -5.18
C ARG A 69 2.49 9.78 -5.26
N GLN A 70 2.29 10.98 -4.74
CA GLN A 70 3.31 12.03 -4.67
C GLN A 70 4.50 11.56 -3.83
N THR A 71 4.23 10.96 -2.67
CA THR A 71 5.27 10.41 -1.78
C THR A 71 6.10 9.32 -2.48
N VAL A 72 5.45 8.40 -3.19
CA VAL A 72 6.12 7.32 -3.94
C VAL A 72 6.92 7.85 -5.14
N THR A 73 6.50 8.96 -5.74
CA THR A 73 7.19 9.54 -6.91
C THR A 73 8.62 9.99 -6.58
N HIS A 74 8.89 10.33 -5.32
CA HIS A 74 10.21 10.72 -4.84
C HIS A 74 11.12 9.54 -4.47
N LEU A 75 10.60 8.31 -4.45
CA LEU A 75 11.37 7.12 -4.11
C LEU A 75 11.95 6.48 -5.37
N ASP A 76 13.25 6.14 -5.36
CA ASP A 76 13.86 5.37 -6.43
C ASP A 76 13.10 4.04 -6.59
N PRO A 77 12.57 3.71 -7.79
CA PRO A 77 11.91 2.44 -8.02
C PRO A 77 12.74 1.22 -7.61
N ASN A 78 14.06 1.27 -7.66
CA ASN A 78 15.01 0.18 -7.38
C ASN A 78 15.64 0.25 -5.99
N VAL A 79 15.11 1.09 -5.10
CA VAL A 79 15.58 1.18 -3.72
C VAL A 79 15.58 -0.19 -3.02
N GLU A 80 16.60 -0.43 -2.21
CA GLU A 80 16.68 -1.63 -1.39
C GLU A 80 15.48 -1.69 -0.41
N GLY A 81 14.95 -2.89 -0.18
CA GLY A 81 13.80 -3.07 0.72
C GLY A 81 12.44 -2.72 0.12
N ARG A 82 12.35 -2.26 -1.14
CA ARG A 82 11.07 -1.91 -1.82
C ARG A 82 9.98 -2.97 -1.77
N HIS A 83 10.34 -4.25 -1.59
CA HIS A 83 9.38 -5.35 -1.44
C HIS A 83 8.48 -5.18 -0.22
N ALA A 84 8.90 -4.44 0.81
CA ALA A 84 8.06 -4.10 1.96
C ALA A 84 6.83 -3.25 1.58
N LEU A 85 6.80 -2.66 0.38
CA LEU A 85 5.73 -1.79 -0.09
C LEU A 85 4.62 -2.53 -0.87
N VAL A 86 4.72 -3.85 -1.06
CA VAL A 86 3.72 -4.66 -1.80
C VAL A 86 2.31 -4.39 -1.28
N TRP A 87 2.11 -4.48 0.03
CA TRP A 87 0.81 -4.23 0.66
C TRP A 87 0.34 -2.78 0.48
N ALA A 88 1.24 -1.80 0.67
CA ALA A 88 0.90 -0.39 0.54
C ALA A 88 0.45 -0.03 -0.90
N PHE A 89 1.14 -0.56 -1.92
CA PHE A 89 0.75 -0.36 -3.31
C PHE A 89 -0.56 -1.06 -3.66
N PHE A 90 -0.82 -2.24 -3.09
CA PHE A 90 -2.12 -2.88 -3.25
C PHE A 90 -3.25 -2.03 -2.65
N VAL A 91 -3.10 -1.56 -1.41
CA VAL A 91 -4.11 -0.72 -0.74
C VAL A 91 -4.39 0.54 -1.55
N ALA A 92 -3.34 1.24 -2.00
CA ALA A 92 -3.49 2.42 -2.83
C ALA A 92 -4.20 2.10 -4.17
N SER A 93 -3.85 0.99 -4.81
CA SER A 93 -4.49 0.53 -6.05
C SER A 93 -5.97 0.20 -5.85
N ALA A 94 -6.31 -0.52 -4.76
CA ALA A 94 -7.67 -0.94 -4.45
C ALA A 94 -8.58 0.25 -4.13
N GLU A 95 -8.04 1.24 -3.41
CA GLU A 95 -8.75 2.49 -3.10
C GLU A 95 -8.85 3.43 -4.31
N SER A 96 -7.98 3.28 -5.31
CA SER A 96 -7.89 4.20 -6.45
C SER A 96 -9.20 4.29 -7.24
N ILE A 97 -9.70 5.51 -7.37
CA ILE A 97 -10.91 5.84 -8.14
C ILE A 97 -10.54 6.33 -9.54
N LEU A 98 -9.48 7.13 -9.64
CA LEU A 98 -9.02 7.71 -10.90
C LEU A 98 -8.16 6.70 -11.69
N PRO A 99 -8.33 6.58 -13.01
CA PRO A 99 -7.53 5.67 -13.84
C PRO A 99 -6.02 5.87 -13.69
N GLU A 100 -5.55 7.11 -13.63
CA GLU A 100 -4.14 7.45 -13.47
C GLU A 100 -3.53 6.94 -12.16
N HIS A 101 -4.33 6.90 -11.08
CA HIS A 101 -3.89 6.33 -9.80
C HIS A 101 -3.80 4.81 -9.90
N ARG A 102 -4.80 4.17 -10.52
CA ARG A 102 -4.82 2.73 -10.76
C ARG A 102 -3.60 2.30 -11.56
N ASP A 103 -3.36 2.94 -12.69
CA ASP A 103 -2.23 2.62 -13.58
C ASP A 103 -0.90 2.80 -12.86
N PHE A 104 -0.74 3.87 -12.09
CA PHE A 104 0.51 4.12 -11.35
C PHE A 104 0.82 3.00 -10.35
N PHE A 105 -0.13 2.69 -9.45
CA PHE A 105 0.13 1.71 -8.40
C PHE A 105 0.10 0.27 -8.90
N TYR A 106 -0.71 -0.04 -9.91
CA TYR A 106 -0.69 -1.34 -10.57
C TYR A 106 0.67 -1.62 -11.20
N ASN A 107 1.23 -0.66 -11.92
CA ASN A 107 2.55 -0.82 -12.54
C ASN A 107 3.66 -0.91 -11.50
N ARG A 108 3.57 -0.17 -10.38
CA ARG A 108 4.51 -0.33 -9.26
C ARG A 108 4.43 -1.73 -8.64
N LEU A 109 3.23 -2.24 -8.38
CA LEU A 109 3.02 -3.58 -7.84
C LEU A 109 3.50 -4.68 -8.80
N ARG A 110 3.22 -4.54 -10.09
CA ARG A 110 3.73 -5.43 -11.14
C ARG A 110 5.26 -5.43 -11.20
N GLY A 111 5.89 -4.25 -11.13
CA GLY A 111 7.36 -4.13 -11.11
C GLY A 111 7.99 -4.84 -9.91
N LEU A 112 7.31 -4.87 -8.76
CA LEU A 112 7.76 -5.66 -7.60
C LEU A 112 7.74 -7.17 -7.89
N PHE A 113 6.72 -7.69 -8.59
CA PHE A 113 6.68 -9.11 -8.96
C PHE A 113 7.85 -9.52 -9.87
N GLU A 114 8.22 -8.67 -10.82
CA GLU A 114 9.34 -8.94 -11.72
C GLU A 114 10.65 -9.13 -10.95
N CYS A 115 10.78 -8.48 -9.78
CA CYS A 115 11.93 -8.57 -8.89
C CYS A 115 11.83 -9.68 -7.83
N THR A 116 10.69 -9.81 -7.15
CA THR A 116 10.54 -10.69 -5.97
C THR A 116 10.02 -12.07 -6.32
N ARG A 117 9.30 -12.19 -7.45
CA ARG A 117 8.58 -13.40 -7.87
C ARG A 117 7.58 -13.93 -6.83
N PHE A 118 7.13 -13.08 -5.90
CA PHE A 118 6.12 -13.48 -4.92
C PHE A 118 4.82 -13.87 -5.60
N GLY A 119 4.40 -15.13 -5.42
CA GLY A 119 3.22 -15.71 -6.07
C GLY A 119 1.90 -15.05 -5.66
N SER A 120 1.90 -14.29 -4.56
CA SER A 120 0.77 -13.46 -4.12
C SER A 120 0.49 -12.30 -5.08
N ILE A 121 1.51 -11.74 -5.74
CA ILE A 121 1.36 -10.49 -6.52
C ILE A 121 0.51 -10.69 -7.78
N PRO A 122 0.69 -11.74 -8.61
CA PRO A 122 -0.19 -11.97 -9.75
C PRO A 122 -1.66 -12.10 -9.37
N LEU A 123 -1.94 -12.78 -8.25
CA LEU A 123 -3.29 -12.92 -7.72
C LEU A 123 -3.85 -11.58 -7.21
N ALA A 124 -3.00 -10.76 -6.58
CA ALA A 124 -3.36 -9.41 -6.15
C ALA A 124 -3.72 -8.52 -7.35
N LEU A 125 -2.93 -8.55 -8.43
CA LEU A 125 -3.22 -7.81 -9.67
C LEU A 125 -4.57 -8.22 -10.29
N GLN A 126 -4.84 -9.52 -10.39
CA GLN A 126 -6.15 -10.01 -10.88
C GLN A 126 -7.32 -9.62 -9.96
N THR A 127 -7.05 -9.49 -8.67
CA THR A 127 -8.05 -9.05 -7.69
C THR A 127 -8.33 -7.56 -7.81
N LEU A 128 -7.33 -6.74 -8.15
CA LEU A 128 -7.53 -5.31 -8.44
C LEU A 128 -8.47 -5.10 -9.63
N ASP A 129 -8.30 -5.86 -10.71
CA ASP A 129 -9.19 -5.79 -11.87
C ASP A 129 -10.65 -6.09 -11.47
N TYR A 130 -10.85 -7.09 -10.59
CA TYR A 130 -12.17 -7.42 -10.07
C TYR A 130 -12.72 -6.32 -9.14
N ILE A 131 -11.90 -5.78 -8.25
CA ILE A 131 -12.28 -4.66 -7.36
C ILE A 131 -12.76 -3.47 -8.19
N TRP A 132 -12.02 -3.06 -9.21
CA TRP A 132 -12.37 -1.91 -10.05
C TRP A 132 -13.65 -2.15 -10.85
N SER A 133 -13.93 -3.40 -11.24
CA SER A 133 -15.20 -3.75 -11.90
C SER A 133 -16.43 -3.65 -10.99
N LYS A 134 -16.23 -3.58 -9.66
CA LYS A 134 -17.27 -3.56 -8.62
C LYS A 134 -17.25 -2.29 -7.76
N GLN A 135 -16.39 -1.33 -8.06
CA GLN A 135 -16.08 -0.22 -7.15
C GLN A 135 -17.30 0.66 -6.83
N ASP A 136 -18.25 0.79 -7.76
CA ASP A 136 -19.47 1.58 -7.53
C ASP A 136 -20.50 0.87 -6.64
N SER A 137 -20.37 -0.44 -6.43
CA SER A 137 -21.35 -1.26 -5.71
C SER A 137 -20.83 -1.87 -4.41
N THR A 138 -19.51 -2.03 -4.27
CA THR A 138 -18.94 -2.88 -3.22
C THR A 138 -17.65 -2.29 -2.65
N ASN A 139 -17.54 -2.29 -1.33
CA ASN A 139 -16.31 -1.94 -0.64
C ASN A 139 -15.24 -2.99 -0.93
N TRP A 140 -14.06 -2.58 -1.40
CA TRP A 140 -13.00 -3.51 -1.75
C TRP A 140 -12.51 -4.33 -0.55
N ILE A 141 -12.68 -3.84 0.68
CA ILE A 141 -12.37 -4.59 1.90
C ILE A 141 -13.27 -5.82 2.00
N ASP A 142 -14.55 -5.71 1.66
CA ASP A 142 -15.47 -6.85 1.69
C ASP A 142 -15.09 -7.89 0.63
N ILE A 143 -14.67 -7.43 -0.55
CA ILE A 143 -14.17 -8.29 -1.62
C ILE A 143 -12.97 -9.11 -1.14
N VAL A 144 -11.94 -8.46 -0.59
CA VAL A 144 -10.71 -9.17 -0.18
C VAL A 144 -10.86 -9.99 1.10
N THR A 145 -11.93 -9.78 1.87
CA THR A 145 -12.19 -10.53 3.10
C THR A 145 -13.14 -11.70 2.88
N HIS A 146 -14.13 -11.58 2.00
CA HIS A 146 -15.20 -12.58 1.85
C HIS A 146 -15.25 -13.25 0.47
N GLU A 147 -14.95 -12.52 -0.61
CA GLU A 147 -15.08 -13.07 -1.97
C GLU A 147 -13.76 -13.63 -2.52
N ARG A 148 -12.67 -12.90 -2.29
CA ARG A 148 -11.32 -13.23 -2.77
C ARG A 148 -10.32 -13.07 -1.62
N PRO A 149 -10.31 -13.99 -0.65
CA PRO A 149 -9.35 -13.97 0.44
C PRO A 149 -7.93 -14.16 -0.13
N ILE A 150 -7.14 -13.08 -0.08
CA ILE A 150 -5.77 -13.07 -0.58
C ILE A 150 -4.82 -12.57 0.51
N LEU A 151 -3.66 -13.22 0.62
CA LEU A 151 -2.58 -12.74 1.48
C LEU A 151 -1.66 -11.86 0.63
N ILE A 152 -1.52 -10.61 1.05
CA ILE A 152 -0.72 -9.60 0.36
C ILE A 152 0.40 -9.19 1.30
N MET A 153 1.59 -9.73 1.04
CA MET A 153 2.83 -9.47 1.74
C MET A 153 3.94 -9.26 0.73
#